data_AF-A0A7C4HNS8-F1
#
_entry.id   AF-A0A7C4HNS8-F1
#
_cell.length_a   1.000
_cell.length_b   1.000
_cell.length_c   1.000
_cell.angle_alpha   90.00
_cell.angle_beta   90.00
_cell.angle_gamma   90.00
#
_symmetry.space_group_name_H-M   'P 1'
#
loop_
_entity.id
_entity.type
_entity.pdbx_description
1 polymer ?
#
loop_
_entity_poly.entity_id
_entity_poly.type
_entity_poly.pdbx_seq_one_letter_code
_entity_poly.pdbx_strand_id
1 'polypeptide(L)'
;MKVDIHDYDKRLHYFLEKIKNLDQTNREDILKFVEYLHAEGISKGRIAKIVYSLISIVKILKKPLRDATKDDIVGVVSKIETNEKWSDFTKYDHKVILKKFFKWLRNSEDYPPEVRWIKARRKENYERLQGKILTVEEIEKLANCTDNPRDKAFVLVLFESGCRIGEFLPLKRLISSLILME
;
A
#
# COMPACT_ATOMS: atom_id res chain seq x y z
N MET A 1 5.13 -7.34 -23.93
CA MET A 1 5.64 -6.49 -22.83
C MET A 1 4.48 -6.03 -21.96
N LYS A 2 4.52 -6.35 -20.66
CA LYS A 2 3.62 -5.79 -19.63
C LYS A 2 4.14 -4.39 -19.34
N VAL A 3 3.32 -3.36 -19.54
CA VAL A 3 3.71 -1.98 -19.18
C VAL A 3 3.72 -1.92 -17.66
N ASP A 4 4.89 -1.71 -17.04
CA ASP A 4 4.98 -1.46 -15.60
C ASP A 4 4.75 0.03 -15.35
N ILE A 5 3.51 0.37 -15.00
CA ILE A 5 3.07 1.75 -14.82
C ILE A 5 3.43 2.28 -13.42
N HIS A 6 3.66 1.38 -12.47
CA HIS A 6 3.85 1.74 -11.06
C HIS A 6 5.29 1.65 -10.60
N ASP A 7 6.15 0.97 -11.37
CA ASP A 7 7.59 0.79 -11.10
C ASP A 7 7.84 0.42 -9.63
N TYR A 8 7.16 -0.65 -9.21
CA TYR A 8 7.25 -1.14 -7.84
C TYR A 8 8.67 -1.62 -7.49
N ASP A 9 9.45 -1.98 -8.51
CA ASP A 9 10.86 -2.30 -8.39
C ASP A 9 11.68 -1.10 -7.92
N LYS A 10 11.59 0.03 -8.62
CA LYS A 10 12.28 1.27 -8.20
C LYS A 10 11.83 1.73 -6.82
N ARG A 11 10.54 1.60 -6.51
CA ARG A 11 10.00 1.98 -5.19
C ARG A 11 10.54 1.10 -4.07
N LEU A 12 10.60 -0.21 -4.28
CA LEU A 12 11.17 -1.14 -3.31
C LEU A 12 12.66 -0.84 -3.12
N HIS A 13 13.41 -0.73 -4.21
CA HIS A 13 14.84 -0.41 -4.18
C HIS A 13 15.12 0.89 -3.39
N TYR A 14 14.34 1.95 -3.65
CA TYR A 14 14.44 3.21 -2.90
C TYR A 14 14.32 3.00 -1.38
N PHE A 15 13.36 2.20 -0.93
CA PHE A 15 13.21 1.95 0.51
C PHE A 15 14.29 1.05 1.08
N LEU A 16 14.76 0.05 0.33
CA LEU A 16 15.90 -0.78 0.74
C LEU A 16 17.17 0.06 0.95
N GLU A 17 17.42 1.03 0.08
CA GLU A 17 18.51 2.00 0.26
C GLU A 17 18.33 2.84 1.54
N LYS A 18 17.10 3.19 1.90
CA LYS A 18 16.84 3.91 3.16
C LYS A 18 17.07 3.07 4.41
N ILE A 19 16.93 1.74 4.34
CA ILE A 19 17.25 0.83 5.47
C ILE A 19 18.73 0.94 5.84
N LYS A 20 19.64 1.23 4.88
CA LYS A 20 21.08 1.33 5.16
C LYS A 20 21.44 2.36 6.23
N ASN A 21 20.59 3.37 6.44
CA ASN A 21 20.74 4.41 7.47
C ASN A 21 20.20 4.02 8.85
N LEU A 22 19.64 2.82 9.00
CA LEU A 22 19.25 2.28 10.31
C LEU A 22 20.45 1.65 11.02
N ASP A 23 20.31 1.40 12.32
CA ASP A 23 21.26 0.58 13.05
C ASP A 23 21.37 -0.83 12.44
N GLN A 24 22.52 -1.45 12.66
CA GLN A 24 22.86 -2.74 12.05
C GLN A 24 21.81 -3.81 12.36
N THR A 25 21.36 -3.90 13.61
CA THR A 25 20.41 -4.91 14.07
C THR A 25 19.06 -4.78 13.36
N ASN A 26 18.47 -3.58 13.37
CA ASN A 26 17.20 -3.35 12.67
C ASN A 26 17.33 -3.55 11.15
N ARG A 27 18.46 -3.14 10.57
CA ARG A 27 18.72 -3.35 9.14
C ARG A 27 18.71 -4.83 8.77
N GLU A 28 19.44 -5.65 9.51
CA GLU A 28 19.52 -7.09 9.28
C GLU A 28 18.16 -7.77 9.46
N ASP A 29 17.41 -7.41 10.51
CA ASP A 29 16.08 -7.98 10.75
C ASP A 29 15.08 -7.64 9.65
N ILE A 30 15.07 -6.38 9.18
CA ILE A 30 14.17 -5.97 8.11
C ILE A 30 14.54 -6.65 6.79
N LEU A 31 15.83 -6.80 6.48
CA LEU A 31 16.27 -7.48 5.24
C LEU A 31 15.89 -8.97 5.26
N LYS A 32 16.12 -9.67 6.36
CA LYS A 32 15.66 -11.07 6.52
C LYS A 32 14.14 -11.19 6.42
N PHE A 33 13.40 -10.21 6.94
CA PHE A 33 11.96 -10.20 6.78
C PHE A 33 11.53 -9.96 5.33
N VAL A 34 12.24 -9.11 4.59
CA VAL A 34 11.99 -8.91 3.15
C VAL A 34 12.20 -10.21 2.37
N GLU A 35 13.26 -10.95 2.64
CA GLU A 35 13.50 -12.28 2.04
C GLU A 35 12.36 -13.26 2.35
N TYR A 36 11.91 -13.30 3.62
CA TYR A 36 10.75 -14.09 4.03
C TYR A 36 9.47 -13.69 3.27
N LEU A 37 9.19 -12.40 3.13
CA LEU A 37 8.01 -11.92 2.39
C LEU A 37 8.08 -12.27 0.90
N HIS A 38 9.27 -12.28 0.31
CA HIS A 38 9.45 -12.76 -1.06
C HIS A 38 9.17 -14.26 -1.17
N ALA A 39 9.62 -15.07 -0.21
CA ALA A 39 9.32 -16.49 -0.15
C ALA A 39 7.81 -16.78 0.03
N GLU A 40 7.09 -15.93 0.77
CA GLU A 40 5.63 -15.97 0.88
C GLU A 40 4.89 -15.53 -0.41
N GLY A 41 5.61 -15.04 -1.44
CA GLY A 41 5.00 -14.57 -2.69
C GLY A 41 4.35 -13.19 -2.59
N ILE A 42 4.71 -12.36 -1.60
CA ILE A 42 4.16 -11.02 -1.44
C ILE A 42 4.66 -10.10 -2.56
N SER A 43 3.75 -9.29 -3.13
CA SER A 43 4.10 -8.38 -4.23
C SER A 43 5.10 -7.29 -3.80
N LYS A 44 5.99 -6.89 -4.72
CA LYS A 44 7.02 -5.86 -4.48
C LYS A 44 6.44 -4.56 -3.95
N GLY A 45 5.29 -4.13 -4.48
CA GLY A 45 4.58 -2.93 -4.01
C GLY A 45 4.13 -3.04 -2.55
N ARG A 46 3.69 -4.23 -2.11
CA ARG A 46 3.33 -4.46 -0.70
C ARG A 46 4.56 -4.57 0.18
N ILE A 47 5.64 -5.21 -0.27
CA ILE A 47 6.92 -5.25 0.46
C ILE A 47 7.46 -3.83 0.65
N ALA A 48 7.45 -2.99 -0.39
CA ALA A 48 7.87 -1.59 -0.31
C ALA A 48 7.09 -0.81 0.76
N LYS A 49 5.76 -1.04 0.84
CA LYS A 49 4.92 -0.45 1.89
C LYS A 49 5.28 -0.96 3.28
N ILE A 50 5.54 -2.25 3.43
CA ILE A 50 5.97 -2.87 4.69
C ILE A 50 7.30 -2.25 5.16
N VAL A 51 8.30 -2.21 4.28
CA VAL A 51 9.62 -1.63 4.59
C VAL A 51 9.50 -0.16 4.99
N TYR A 52 8.75 0.65 4.25
CA TYR A 52 8.50 2.05 4.59
C TYR A 52 7.92 2.21 6.00
N SER A 53 6.92 1.39 6.35
CA SER A 53 6.30 1.44 7.68
C SER A 53 7.26 0.99 8.77
N LEU A 54 8.08 -0.04 8.53
CA LEU A 54 9.09 -0.49 9.50
C LEU A 54 10.18 0.58 9.72
N ILE A 55 10.66 1.24 8.67
CA ILE A 55 11.59 2.38 8.82
C ILE A 55 10.97 3.47 9.70
N SER A 56 9.70 3.80 9.48
CA SER A 56 8.98 4.81 10.26
C SER A 56 8.85 4.40 11.74
N ILE A 57 8.55 3.13 11.99
CA ILE A 57 8.46 2.55 13.33
C ILE A 57 9.81 2.58 14.06
N VAL A 58 10.90 2.15 13.39
CA VAL A 58 12.25 2.18 13.96
C VAL A 58 12.65 3.59 14.36
N LYS A 59 12.34 4.59 13.53
CA LYS A 59 12.61 6.01 13.84
C LYS A 59 11.84 6.52 15.06
N ILE A 60 10.62 6.01 15.28
CA ILE A 60 9.81 6.34 16.45
C ILE A 60 10.36 5.68 17.72
N LEU A 61 10.75 4.41 17.60
CA LEU A 61 11.23 3.56 18.69
C LEU A 61 12.65 3.92 19.15
N LYS A 62 13.54 4.27 18.22
CA LYS A 62 14.95 4.62 18.46
C LYS A 62 15.78 3.53 19.17
N LYS A 63 15.43 2.26 18.95
CA LYS A 63 16.18 1.09 19.42
C LYS A 63 15.89 -0.15 18.56
N PRO A 64 16.65 -1.25 18.70
CA PRO A 64 16.37 -2.50 17.99
C PRO A 64 14.96 -3.03 18.29
N LEU A 65 14.22 -3.41 17.25
CA LEU A 65 12.85 -3.93 17.37
C LEU A 65 12.82 -5.26 18.15
N ARG A 66 13.85 -6.08 17.99
CA ARG A 66 13.99 -7.35 18.72
C ARG A 66 14.12 -7.17 20.24
N ASP A 67 14.59 -6.01 20.68
CA ASP A 67 14.78 -5.66 22.10
C ASP A 67 13.64 -4.77 22.63
N ALA A 68 12.58 -4.57 21.83
CA ALA A 68 11.42 -3.81 22.26
C ALA A 68 10.57 -4.62 23.25
N THR A 69 10.29 -4.02 24.39
CA THR A 69 9.32 -4.53 25.35
C THR A 69 7.91 -4.12 24.96
N LYS A 70 6.92 -4.66 25.65
CA LYS A 70 5.53 -4.24 25.48
C LYS A 70 5.35 -2.73 25.72
N ASP A 71 6.01 -2.15 26.72
CA ASP A 71 5.85 -0.73 27.05
C ASP A 71 6.44 0.18 25.97
N ASP A 72 7.55 -0.24 25.34
CA ASP A 72 8.09 0.48 24.19
C ASP A 72 7.11 0.47 23.01
N ILE A 73 6.49 -0.68 22.75
CA ILE A 73 5.49 -0.82 21.69
C ILE A 73 4.23 -0.01 22.00
N VAL A 74 3.82 0.08 23.27
CA VAL A 74 2.76 1.02 23.70
C VAL A 74 3.16 2.45 23.34
N GLY A 75 4.40 2.85 23.61
CA GLY A 75 4.92 4.16 23.23
C GLY A 75 4.92 4.41 21.72
N VAL A 76 5.32 3.41 20.92
CA VAL A 76 5.25 3.47 19.45
C VAL A 76 3.81 3.67 18.99
N VAL A 77 2.89 2.83 19.44
CA VAL A 77 1.48 2.88 19.04
C VAL A 77 0.83 4.20 19.46
N SER A 78 1.17 4.72 20.65
CA SER A 78 0.72 6.04 21.09
C SER A 78 1.12 7.14 20.09
N LYS A 79 2.39 7.18 19.65
CA LYS A 79 2.84 8.15 18.64
C LYS A 79 2.19 7.94 17.27
N ILE A 80 1.82 6.71 16.91
CA ILE A 80 1.07 6.43 15.68
C ILE A 80 -0.34 7.02 15.78
N GLU A 81 -1.04 6.77 16.89
CA GLU A 81 -2.42 7.23 17.10
C GLU A 81 -2.54 8.75 17.20
N THR A 82 -1.60 9.40 17.90
CA THR A 82 -1.59 10.86 18.09
C THR A 82 -1.02 11.63 16.89
N ASN A 83 -0.55 10.95 15.84
CA ASN A 83 -0.06 11.63 14.65
C ASN A 83 -1.20 12.23 13.83
N GLU A 84 -1.37 13.55 13.90
CA GLU A 84 -2.42 14.29 13.20
C GLU A 84 -2.22 14.35 11.69
N LYS A 85 -0.98 14.19 11.21
CA LYS A 85 -0.66 14.20 9.77
C LYS A 85 -0.99 12.89 9.09
N TRP A 86 -1.31 11.84 9.83
CA TRP A 86 -1.59 10.51 9.30
C TRP A 86 -3.08 10.23 9.27
N SER A 87 -3.56 9.76 8.12
CA SER A 87 -4.92 9.23 8.02
C SER A 87 -5.10 7.98 8.87
N ASP A 88 -6.35 7.68 9.24
CA ASP A 88 -6.71 6.45 9.94
C ASP A 88 -6.22 5.19 9.22
N PHE A 89 -6.22 5.21 7.88
CA PHE A 89 -5.72 4.10 7.08
C PHE A 89 -4.21 3.91 7.23
N THR A 90 -3.46 5.01 7.25
CA THR A 90 -2.01 4.98 7.49
C THR A 90 -1.71 4.47 8.89
N LYS A 91 -2.43 4.93 9.92
CA LYS A 91 -2.30 4.44 11.31
C LYS A 91 -2.60 2.95 11.41
N TYR A 92 -3.69 2.51 10.78
CA TYR A 92 -4.07 1.11 10.68
C TYR A 92 -2.96 0.26 10.04
N ASP A 93 -2.43 0.68 8.88
CA ASP A 93 -1.39 -0.06 8.17
C ASP A 93 -0.14 -0.25 9.04
N HIS A 94 0.33 0.80 9.72
CA HIS A 94 1.49 0.70 10.60
C HIS A 94 1.25 -0.33 11.72
N LYS A 95 0.07 -0.32 12.36
CA LYS A 95 -0.27 -1.30 13.40
C LYS A 95 -0.32 -2.73 12.86
N VAL A 96 -0.93 -2.96 11.69
CA VAL A 96 -0.99 -4.30 11.08
C VAL A 96 0.41 -4.80 10.71
N ILE A 97 1.23 -3.93 10.12
CA ILE A 97 2.60 -4.27 9.72
C ILE A 97 3.47 -4.57 10.94
N LEU A 98 3.34 -3.77 12.00
CA LEU A 98 4.02 -4.01 13.28
C LEU A 98 3.66 -5.39 13.85
N LYS A 99 2.37 -5.74 13.87
CA LYS A 99 1.91 -7.05 14.32
C LYS A 99 2.48 -8.19 13.47
N LYS A 100 2.46 -8.07 12.14
CA LYS A 100 3.01 -9.09 11.22
C LYS A 100 4.52 -9.27 11.44
N PHE A 101 5.25 -8.17 11.58
CA PHE A 101 6.69 -8.20 11.81
C PHE A 101 7.04 -8.90 13.13
N PHE A 102 6.39 -8.55 14.24
CA PHE A 102 6.65 -9.20 15.53
C PHE A 102 6.26 -10.69 15.55
N LYS A 103 5.20 -11.07 14.85
CA LYS A 103 4.84 -12.49 14.69
C LYS A 103 5.98 -13.27 14.03
N TRP A 104 6.54 -12.74 12.93
CA TRP A 104 7.69 -13.33 12.26
C TRP A 104 8.96 -13.29 13.12
N LEU A 105 9.26 -12.15 13.73
CA LEU A 105 10.49 -11.93 14.52
C LEU A 105 10.59 -12.87 15.72
N ARG A 106 9.45 -13.21 16.33
CA ARG A 106 9.37 -14.15 17.46
C ARG A 106 9.16 -15.60 17.04
N ASN A 107 9.09 -15.88 15.74
CA ASN A 107 8.76 -17.20 15.19
C ASN A 107 7.56 -17.84 15.90
N SER A 108 6.48 -17.07 16.07
CA SER A 108 5.33 -17.44 16.89
C SER A 108 4.11 -17.72 16.01
N GLU A 109 3.38 -18.78 16.34
CA GLU A 109 2.10 -19.13 15.68
C GLU A 109 1.04 -18.05 15.93
N ASP A 110 1.05 -17.42 17.10
CA ASP A 110 0.18 -16.32 17.50
C ASP A 110 0.92 -14.99 17.64
N TYR A 111 0.17 -13.88 17.79
CA TYR A 111 0.79 -12.60 18.09
C TYR A 111 1.45 -12.60 19.48
N PRO A 112 2.72 -12.19 19.59
CA PRO A 112 3.44 -12.19 20.87
C PRO A 112 2.96 -11.04 21.78
N PRO A 113 3.26 -11.08 23.10
CA PRO A 113 2.69 -10.16 24.10
C PRO A 113 2.89 -8.68 23.80
N GLU A 114 3.98 -8.32 23.12
CA GLU A 114 4.33 -6.95 22.74
C GLU A 114 3.26 -6.33 21.82
N VAL A 115 2.63 -7.13 20.96
CA VAL A 115 1.72 -6.65 19.90
C VAL A 115 0.31 -7.27 19.94
N ARG A 116 0.08 -8.31 20.76
CA ARG A 116 -1.21 -9.02 20.84
C ARG A 116 -2.39 -8.10 21.18
N TRP A 117 -2.17 -7.15 22.09
CA TRP A 117 -3.18 -6.20 22.56
C TRP A 117 -3.57 -5.14 21.52
N ILE A 118 -2.76 -4.97 20.46
CA ILE A 118 -2.98 -3.94 19.45
C ILE A 118 -4.23 -4.29 18.62
N LYS A 119 -5.26 -3.46 18.76
CA LYS A 119 -6.47 -3.49 17.94
C LYS A 119 -6.27 -2.65 16.68
N ALA A 120 -6.02 -3.32 15.56
CA ALA A 120 -6.03 -2.70 14.25
C ALA A 120 -7.45 -2.81 13.67
N ARG A 121 -8.37 -1.93 14.12
CA ARG A 121 -9.70 -1.80 13.51
C ARG A 121 -9.66 -0.66 12.50
N ARG A 122 -10.18 -0.88 11.29
CA ARG A 122 -10.46 0.22 10.36
C ARG A 122 -11.69 0.96 10.87
N LYS A 123 -11.61 2.28 10.99
CA LYS A 123 -12.84 3.08 11.06
C LYS A 123 -13.52 2.99 9.69
N GLU A 124 -14.69 2.40 9.66
CA GLU A 124 -15.52 2.38 8.46
C GLU A 124 -16.05 3.80 8.26
N ASN A 125 -15.58 4.47 7.22
CA ASN A 125 -16.07 5.81 6.85
C ASN A 125 -17.18 5.66 5.81
N TYR A 126 -18.27 4.98 6.15
CA TYR A 126 -19.44 4.82 5.26
C TYR A 126 -20.02 6.16 4.83
N GLU A 127 -20.01 7.16 5.72
CA GLU A 127 -20.47 8.53 5.43
C GLU A 127 -19.70 9.20 4.29
N ARG A 128 -18.45 8.81 4.02
CA ARG A 128 -17.65 9.43 2.95
C ARG A 128 -18.08 9.02 1.54
N LEU A 129 -18.83 7.93 1.40
CA LEU A 129 -19.24 7.36 0.10
C LEU A 129 -20.68 7.75 -0.29
N GLN A 130 -21.54 8.04 0.70
CA GLN A 130 -22.93 8.41 0.44
C GLN A 130 -22.99 9.79 -0.26
N GLY A 131 -23.75 9.86 -1.36
CA GLY A 131 -23.97 11.10 -2.12
C GLY A 131 -22.81 11.58 -3.02
N LYS A 132 -21.78 10.77 -3.27
CA LYS A 132 -20.63 11.12 -4.13
C LYS A 132 -20.55 10.37 -5.46
N ILE A 133 -21.56 9.56 -5.77
CA ILE A 133 -21.64 8.85 -7.05
C ILE A 133 -22.33 9.78 -8.04
N LEU A 134 -21.68 10.04 -9.16
CA LEU A 134 -22.23 10.90 -10.22
C LEU A 134 -23.45 10.23 -10.87
N THR A 135 -24.45 11.04 -11.22
CA THR A 135 -25.56 10.57 -12.05
C THR A 135 -25.12 10.39 -13.51
N VAL A 136 -25.94 9.69 -14.31
CA VAL A 136 -25.67 9.50 -15.74
C VAL A 136 -25.55 10.85 -16.45
N GLU A 137 -26.43 11.80 -16.13
CA GLU A 137 -26.44 13.14 -16.72
C GLU A 137 -25.17 13.93 -16.34
N GLU A 138 -24.65 13.74 -15.13
CA GLU A 138 -23.38 14.36 -14.70
C GLU A 138 -22.18 13.74 -15.41
N ILE A 139 -22.18 12.43 -15.65
CA ILE A 139 -21.15 11.74 -16.43
C ILE A 139 -21.16 12.19 -17.89
N GLU A 140 -22.34 12.34 -18.51
CA GLU A 140 -22.45 12.85 -19.88
C GLU A 140 -21.94 14.29 -19.99
N LYS A 141 -22.27 15.15 -19.02
CA LYS A 141 -21.72 16.50 -18.93
C LYS A 141 -20.20 16.47 -18.82
N LEU A 142 -19.66 15.62 -17.94
CA LEU A 142 -18.21 15.47 -17.75
C LEU A 142 -17.53 15.03 -19.05
N ALA A 143 -18.08 14.04 -19.75
CA ALA A 143 -17.57 13.52 -21.00
C ALA A 143 -17.65 14.53 -22.17
N ASN A 144 -18.65 15.42 -22.17
CA ASN A 144 -18.82 16.44 -23.20
C ASN A 144 -17.95 17.68 -22.97
N CYS A 145 -17.44 17.89 -21.77
CA CYS A 145 -16.52 18.99 -21.44
C CYS A 145 -15.04 18.67 -21.72
N THR A 146 -14.69 17.47 -22.17
CA THR A 146 -13.29 17.09 -22.44
C THR A 146 -12.80 17.64 -23.77
N ASP A 147 -11.55 18.12 -23.83
CA ASP A 147 -10.97 18.75 -25.03
C ASP A 147 -10.59 17.76 -26.14
N ASN A 148 -10.47 16.47 -25.85
CA ASN A 148 -10.04 15.47 -26.83
C ASN A 148 -10.83 14.15 -26.75
N PRO A 149 -10.94 13.40 -27.88
CA PRO A 149 -11.70 12.16 -27.92
C PRO A 149 -11.18 11.06 -26.98
N ARG A 150 -9.89 11.08 -26.64
CA ARG A 150 -9.30 10.09 -25.73
C ARG A 150 -9.85 10.29 -24.32
N ASP A 151 -9.82 11.52 -23.80
CA ASP A 151 -10.27 11.81 -22.44
C ASP A 151 -11.79 11.60 -22.30
N LYS A 152 -12.55 11.91 -23.36
CA LYS A 152 -13.96 11.53 -23.48
C LYS A 152 -14.17 10.03 -23.34
N ALA A 153 -13.41 9.23 -24.09
CA ALA A 153 -13.47 7.77 -24.02
C ALA A 153 -13.05 7.24 -22.64
N PHE A 154 -12.07 7.86 -21.97
CA PHE A 154 -11.68 7.51 -20.60
C PHE A 154 -12.87 7.61 -19.63
N VAL A 155 -13.60 8.73 -19.65
CA VAL A 155 -14.75 8.94 -18.77
C VAL A 155 -15.84 7.89 -19.04
N LEU A 156 -16.22 7.73 -20.31
CA LEU A 156 -17.33 6.86 -20.71
C LEU A 156 -17.03 5.38 -20.46
N VAL A 157 -15.84 4.90 -20.83
CA VAL A 157 -15.50 3.48 -20.68
C VAL A 157 -15.29 3.10 -19.21
N LEU A 158 -14.67 3.96 -18.39
CA LEU A 158 -14.53 3.69 -16.96
C LEU A 158 -15.89 3.63 -16.26
N PHE A 159 -16.82 4.50 -16.65
CA PHE A 159 -18.19 4.48 -16.14
C PHE A 159 -18.93 3.20 -16.55
N GLU A 160 -18.95 2.88 -17.85
CA GLU A 160 -19.73 1.76 -18.39
C GLU A 160 -19.18 0.38 -17.98
N SER A 161 -17.86 0.21 -18.02
CA SER A 161 -17.24 -1.08 -17.73
C SER A 161 -17.08 -1.35 -16.23
N GLY A 162 -17.10 -0.31 -15.39
CA GLY A 162 -16.78 -0.41 -13.97
C GLY A 162 -15.37 -0.97 -13.66
N CYS A 163 -14.49 -1.06 -14.65
CA CYS A 163 -13.15 -1.62 -14.45
C CYS A 163 -12.29 -0.68 -13.60
N ARG A 164 -11.33 -1.24 -12.86
CA ARG A 164 -10.37 -0.43 -12.11
C ARG A 164 -9.44 0.27 -13.09
N ILE A 165 -8.93 1.45 -12.70
CA ILE A 165 -7.96 2.17 -13.53
C ILE A 165 -6.73 1.32 -13.90
N GLY A 166 -6.29 0.43 -13.01
CA GLY A 166 -5.18 -0.51 -13.28
C GLY A 166 -5.52 -1.61 -14.28
N GLU A 167 -6.80 -1.93 -14.48
CA GLU A 167 -7.32 -2.87 -15.47
C GLU A 167 -7.55 -2.16 -16.81
N PHE A 168 -7.93 -0.87 -16.77
CA PHE A 168 -8.12 -0.01 -17.94
C PHE A 168 -6.80 0.32 -18.65
N LEU A 169 -5.77 0.73 -17.89
CA LEU A 169 -4.49 1.17 -18.43
C LEU A 169 -3.79 0.18 -19.39
N PRO A 170 -3.79 -1.16 -19.14
CA PRO A 170 -3.18 -2.12 -20.06
C PRO A 170 -4.05 -2.49 -21.26
N LEU A 171 -5.26 -1.93 -21.42
CA LEU A 171 -6.12 -2.21 -22.56
C LEU A 171 -5.40 -1.89 -23.88
N LYS A 172 -5.54 -2.80 -24.85
CA LYS A 172 -4.96 -2.66 -26.18
C LYS A 172 -6.05 -2.77 -27.21
N ARG A 173 -5.98 -1.92 -28.24
CA ARG A 173 -6.74 -2.15 -29.45
C ARG A 173 -6.23 -3.43 -30.10
N LEU A 174 -7.10 -4.42 -30.27
CA LEU A 174 -6.82 -5.54 -31.15
C LEU A 174 -6.83 -4.98 -32.57
N ILE A 175 -5.65 -4.72 -33.12
CA ILE A 175 -5.52 -4.48 -34.57
C ILE A 175 -5.50 -5.87 -35.19
N SER A 176 -6.68 -6.40 -35.53
CA SER A 176 -6.73 -7.53 -36.44
C SER A 176 -6.14 -7.07 -37.76
N SER A 177 -5.03 -7.69 -38.17
CA SER A 177 -4.38 -7.53 -39.47
C SER A 177 -5.25 -7.97 -40.66
N LEU A 178 -6.56 -8.08 -40.48
CA LEU A 178 -7.52 -8.54 -41.48
C LEU A 178 -8.14 -7.41 -42.33
N ILE A 179 -7.85 -6.13 -42.05
CA ILE A 179 -8.49 -4.97 -42.73
C ILE A 179 -7.50 -4.23 -43.67
N LEU A 180 -6.30 -4.78 -43.93
CA LEU A 180 -5.34 -4.22 -44.90
C LEU A 180 -5.09 -5.15 -46.10
N MET A 181 -6.02 -6.05 -46.38
CA MET A 181 -6.02 -6.90 -47.57
C MET A 181 -7.35 -6.75 -48.34
N GLU A 182 -7.74 -5.51 -48.65
CA GLU A 182 -8.67 -5.17 -49.72
C GLU A 182 -8.18 -3.90 -50.43
#